data_AF-A0A2R6BVS3-F1
#
_entry.id   AF-A0A2R6BVS3-F1
#
_cell.length_a   1.000
_cell.length_b   1.000
_cell.length_c   1.000
_cell.angle_alpha   90.00
_cell.angle_beta   90.00
_cell.angle_gamma   90.00
#
_symmetry.space_group_name_H-M   'P 1'
#
loop_
_entity.id
_entity.type
_entity.pdbx_description
1 polymer ?
#
loop_
_entity_poly.entity_id
_entity_poly.type
_entity_poly.pdbx_seq_one_letter_code
_entity_poly.pdbx_strand_id
1 'polypeptide(L)'
;MLQRTLSRKRFLSKNWLKARMKLAKEHEHLKDFRRDLFFKLGALLAQEYDVLVLEHLNVKGLIQNGTKKRRLRLYDSSFSELRAVLEWQFRKRGKLVLPVPSYNTSRECFLCGGINKGLTL
;
A
#
# COMPACT_ATOMS: atom_id res chain seq x y z
N MET A 1 18.98 -0.20 -10.00
CA MET A 1 20.19 -0.72 -10.70
C MET A 1 20.32 -2.24 -10.60
N LEU A 2 20.11 -2.87 -9.43
CA LEU A 2 20.28 -4.32 -9.23
C LEU A 2 19.48 -5.20 -10.20
N GLN A 3 18.24 -4.82 -10.54
CA GLN A 3 17.42 -5.53 -11.52
C GLN A 3 18.05 -5.51 -12.93
N ARG A 4 18.63 -4.38 -13.37
CA ARG A 4 19.38 -4.25 -14.64
C ARG A 4 20.68 -5.04 -14.59
N THR A 5 21.36 -5.07 -13.43
CA THR A 5 22.57 -5.87 -13.24
C THR A 5 22.29 -7.36 -13.32
N LEU A 6 21.17 -7.82 -12.76
CA LEU A 6 20.74 -9.22 -12.84
C LEU A 6 20.36 -9.61 -14.27
N SER A 7 19.59 -8.78 -14.98
CA SER A 7 19.11 -9.07 -16.33
C SER A 7 20.23 -9.24 -17.36
N ARG A 8 21.39 -8.60 -17.13
CA ARG A 8 22.57 -8.69 -18.01
C ARG A 8 23.45 -9.92 -17.73
N LYS A 9 23.19 -10.69 -16.67
CA LYS A 9 24.02 -11.86 -16.32
C LYS A 9 23.48 -13.12 -16.98
N ARG A 10 24.39 -13.99 -17.45
CA ARG A 10 24.04 -15.30 -17.99
C ARG A 10 23.27 -16.10 -16.95
N PHE A 11 22.06 -16.53 -17.34
CA PHE A 11 21.17 -17.32 -16.50
C PHE A 11 21.89 -18.53 -15.89
N LEU A 12 21.62 -18.82 -14.61
CA LEU A 12 22.24 -19.88 -13.80
C LEU A 12 23.76 -19.83 -13.62
N SER A 13 24.46 -18.81 -14.14
CA SER A 13 25.87 -18.62 -13.79
C SER A 13 26.04 -18.33 -12.30
N LYS A 14 27.22 -18.65 -11.73
CA LYS A 14 27.56 -18.32 -10.33
C LYS A 14 27.33 -16.83 -10.02
N ASN A 15 27.65 -15.95 -10.98
CA ASN A 15 27.45 -14.51 -10.86
C ASN A 15 25.96 -14.11 -10.90
N TRP A 16 25.14 -14.79 -11.70
CA TRP A 16 23.70 -14.57 -11.73
C TRP A 16 23.05 -14.96 -10.41
N LEU A 17 23.41 -16.11 -9.83
CA LEU A 17 22.93 -16.54 -8.52
C LEU A 17 23.28 -15.54 -7.41
N LYS A 18 24.53 -15.04 -7.38
CA LYS A 18 24.97 -13.99 -6.45
C LYS A 18 24.14 -12.71 -6.58
N ALA A 19 23.91 -12.24 -7.81
CA ALA A 19 23.11 -11.04 -8.05
C ALA A 19 21.62 -11.24 -7.69
N ARG A 20 21.07 -12.42 -7.95
CA ARG A 20 19.69 -12.77 -7.58
C ARG A 20 19.51 -12.73 -6.07
N MET A 21 20.43 -13.34 -5.33
CA MET A 21 20.40 -13.30 -3.85
C MET A 21 20.52 -11.88 -3.32
N LYS A 22 21.41 -11.05 -3.88
CA LYS A 22 21.53 -9.64 -3.49
C LYS A 22 20.21 -8.89 -3.74
N LEU A 23 19.61 -9.05 -4.90
CA LEU A 23 18.33 -8.42 -5.23
C LEU A 23 17.22 -8.86 -4.27
N ALA A 24 17.15 -10.16 -3.94
CA ALA A 24 16.17 -10.68 -2.99
C ALA A 24 16.33 -10.07 -1.59
N LYS A 25 17.56 -9.99 -1.08
CA LYS A 25 17.86 -9.37 0.22
C LYS A 25 17.42 -7.91 0.30
N GLU A 26 17.66 -7.12 -0.75
CA GLU A 26 17.23 -5.72 -0.77
C GLU A 26 15.70 -5.60 -0.80
N HIS A 27 15.00 -6.47 -1.54
CA HIS A 27 13.54 -6.50 -1.54
C HIS A 27 12.98 -6.92 -0.17
N GLU A 28 13.61 -7.88 0.49
CA GLU A 28 13.26 -8.30 1.86
C GLU A 28 13.46 -7.14 2.85
N HIS A 29 14.63 -6.50 2.83
CA HIS A 29 14.91 -5.35 3.67
C HIS A 29 13.90 -4.21 3.47
N LEU A 30 13.56 -3.88 2.22
CA LEU A 30 12.57 -2.84 1.94
C LEU A 30 11.16 -3.23 2.43
N LYS A 31 10.80 -4.52 2.29
CA LYS A 31 9.53 -5.05 2.79
C LYS A 31 9.47 -4.95 4.31
N ASP A 32 10.53 -5.36 5.00
CA ASP A 32 10.59 -5.33 6.46
C ASP A 32 10.58 -3.90 7.00
N PHE A 33 11.34 -2.99 6.38
CA PHE A 33 11.31 -1.57 6.70
C PHE A 33 9.90 -0.98 6.55
N ARG A 34 9.22 -1.30 5.43
CA ARG A 34 7.85 -0.84 5.18
C ARG A 34 6.88 -1.39 6.23
N ARG A 35 7.00 -2.68 6.56
CA ARG A 35 6.18 -3.33 7.57
C ARG A 35 6.38 -2.69 8.94
N ASP A 36 7.63 -2.48 9.35
CA ASP A 36 7.97 -1.78 10.60
C ASP A 36 7.35 -0.37 10.65
N LEU A 37 7.48 0.41 9.56
CA LEU A 37 6.84 1.71 9.44
C LEU A 37 5.31 1.62 9.62
N PHE A 38 4.64 0.67 8.97
CA PHE A 38 3.19 0.49 9.10
C PHE A 38 2.78 0.11 10.53
N PHE A 39 3.55 -0.77 11.20
CA PHE A 39 3.26 -1.15 12.58
C PHE A 39 3.44 0.01 13.54
N LYS A 40 4.49 0.83 13.36
CA LYS A 40 4.73 2.05 14.15
C LYS A 40 3.61 3.07 13.94
N LEU A 41 3.25 3.35 12.69
CA LEU A 41 2.13 4.25 12.36
C LEU A 41 0.82 3.75 12.96
N GLY A 42 0.50 2.47 12.80
CA GLY A 42 -0.73 1.92 13.35
C GLY A 42 -0.74 1.90 14.89
N ALA A 43 0.40 1.70 15.54
CA ALA A 43 0.50 1.82 16.99
C ALA A 43 0.24 3.25 17.46
N LEU A 44 0.85 4.25 16.80
CA LEU A 44 0.64 5.67 17.10
C LEU A 44 -0.83 6.08 16.90
N LEU A 45 -1.43 5.76 15.74
CA LEU A 45 -2.82 6.10 15.47
C LEU A 45 -3.78 5.40 16.44
N ALA A 46 -3.56 4.12 16.74
CA ALA A 46 -4.40 3.39 17.68
C ALA A 46 -4.18 3.79 19.14
N GLN A 47 -3.13 4.56 19.45
CA GLN A 47 -2.96 5.18 20.76
C GLN A 47 -3.84 6.43 20.87
N GLU A 48 -3.77 7.31 19.87
CA GLU A 48 -4.42 8.63 19.88
C GLU A 48 -5.93 8.57 19.56
N TYR A 49 -6.39 7.66 18.71
CA TYR A 49 -7.77 7.64 18.21
C TYR A 49 -8.50 6.37 18.59
N ASP A 50 -9.79 6.47 18.93
CA ASP A 50 -10.65 5.33 19.33
C ASP A 50 -11.41 4.68 18.18
N VAL A 51 -11.51 5.38 17.05
CA VAL A 51 -12.24 4.93 15.87
C VAL A 51 -11.35 5.05 14.64
N LEU A 52 -11.29 3.95 13.88
CA LEU A 52 -10.63 3.89 12.58
C LEU A 52 -11.68 3.75 11.49
N VAL A 53 -11.86 4.79 10.68
CA VAL A 53 -12.71 4.77 9.48
C VAL A 53 -11.82 4.58 8.26
N LEU A 54 -12.09 3.53 7.47
CA LEU A 54 -11.28 3.20 6.29
C LEU A 54 -12.15 2.99 5.06
N GLU A 55 -11.77 3.62 3.97
CA GLU A 55 -12.41 3.39 2.68
C GLU A 55 -12.12 1.99 2.15
N HIS A 56 -13.18 1.32 1.72
CA HIS A 56 -13.10 0.05 1.01
C HIS A 56 -12.82 0.29 -0.48
N LEU A 57 -11.56 0.59 -0.80
CA LEU A 57 -11.10 0.77 -2.18
C LEU A 57 -10.94 -0.57 -2.91
N ASN A 58 -11.51 -0.69 -4.11
CA ASN A 58 -11.20 -1.79 -5.02
C ASN A 58 -9.83 -1.58 -5.70
N VAL A 59 -8.75 -1.78 -4.93
CA VAL A 59 -7.38 -1.57 -5.40
C VAL A 59 -7.06 -2.41 -6.63
N LYS A 60 -7.59 -3.65 -6.72
CA LYS A 60 -7.43 -4.51 -7.89
C LYS A 60 -8.02 -3.87 -9.15
N GLY A 61 -9.25 -3.36 -9.05
CA GLY A 61 -9.90 -2.61 -10.14
C GLY A 61 -9.12 -1.35 -10.52
N LEU A 62 -8.62 -0.60 -9.53
CA LEU A 62 -7.79 0.59 -9.76
C LEU A 62 -6.48 0.26 -10.49
N ILE A 63 -5.87 -0.89 -10.18
CA ILE A 63 -4.67 -1.39 -10.86
C ILE A 63 -5.02 -1.81 -12.29
N GLN A 64 -6.07 -2.59 -12.49
CA GLN A 64 -6.43 -3.13 -13.81
C GLN A 64 -6.82 -2.03 -14.80
N ASN A 65 -7.71 -1.12 -14.38
CA ASN A 65 -8.28 -0.06 -15.22
C ASN A 65 -7.41 1.21 -15.26
N GLY A 66 -6.23 1.18 -14.63
CA GLY A 66 -5.38 2.35 -14.46
C GLY A 66 -4.36 2.55 -15.56
N THR A 67 -3.94 3.80 -15.73
CA THR A 67 -2.76 4.12 -16.55
C THR A 67 -1.51 3.40 -16.01
N LYS A 68 -0.50 3.20 -16.87
CA LYS A 68 0.77 2.57 -16.47
C LYS A 68 1.40 3.24 -15.24
N LYS A 69 1.35 4.58 -15.20
CA LYS A 69 1.87 5.38 -14.07
C LYS A 69 1.10 5.11 -12.79
N ARG A 70 -0.24 5.09 -12.84
CA ARG A 70 -1.09 4.78 -11.67
C ARG A 70 -0.82 3.38 -11.15
N ARG A 71 -0.75 2.41 -12.06
CA ARG A 71 -0.50 1.00 -11.74
C ARG A 71 0.81 0.80 -10.97
N LEU A 72 1.90 1.41 -11.45
CA LEU A 72 3.21 1.34 -10.80
C LEU A 72 3.16 1.91 -9.37
N ARG A 73 2.53 3.08 -9.20
CA ARG A 73 2.37 3.70 -7.87
C ARG A 73 1.54 2.85 -6.90
N LEU A 74 0.48 2.21 -7.39
CA LEU A 74 -0.38 1.34 -6.57
C LEU A 74 0.31 0.02 -6.20
N TYR A 75 1.19 -0.50 -7.05
CA TYR A 75 2.01 -1.66 -6.68
C TYR A 75 3.02 -1.32 -5.59
N ASP A 76 3.61 -0.13 -5.64
CA ASP A 76 4.61 0.28 -4.65
C ASP A 76 3.98 0.66 -3.28
N SER A 77 2.73 1.12 -3.26
CA SER A 77 2.11 1.68 -2.05
C SER A 77 1.64 0.65 -1.02
N SER A 78 1.53 -0.63 -1.37
CA SER A 78 1.18 -1.73 -0.44
C SER A 78 -0.06 -1.48 0.43
N PHE A 79 -1.08 -0.81 -0.11
CA PHE A 79 -2.30 -0.40 0.62
C PHE A 79 -2.97 -1.52 1.41
N SER A 80 -2.99 -2.73 0.85
CA SER A 80 -3.61 -3.89 1.50
C SER A 80 -2.90 -4.27 2.80
N GLU A 81 -1.57 -4.19 2.82
CA GLU A 81 -0.76 -4.48 4.01
C GLU A 81 -0.93 -3.38 5.07
N LEU A 82 -0.86 -2.11 4.67
CA LEU A 82 -1.12 -0.98 5.57
C LEU A 82 -2.49 -1.11 6.24
N ARG A 83 -3.54 -1.36 5.46
CA ARG A 83 -4.90 -1.58 5.96
C ARG A 83 -4.93 -2.72 6.99
N ALA A 84 -4.38 -3.88 6.65
CA ALA A 84 -4.37 -5.03 7.56
C ALA A 84 -3.66 -4.70 8.89
N VAL A 85 -2.55 -3.97 8.85
CA VAL A 85 -1.82 -3.55 10.06
C VAL A 85 -2.63 -2.56 10.89
N LEU A 86 -3.25 -1.56 10.27
CA LEU A 86 -4.10 -0.58 10.97
C LEU A 86 -5.29 -1.27 11.64
N GLU A 87 -6.03 -2.09 10.89
CA GLU A 87 -7.17 -2.82 11.45
C GLU A 87 -6.74 -3.73 12.61
N TRP A 88 -5.58 -4.39 12.51
CA TRP A 88 -5.03 -5.21 13.59
C TRP A 88 -4.67 -4.37 14.82
N GLN A 89 -4.00 -3.22 14.66
CA GLN A 89 -3.58 -2.38 15.78
C GLN A 89 -4.77 -1.80 16.56
N PHE A 90 -5.83 -1.40 15.87
CA PHE A 90 -7.06 -0.90 16.51
C PHE A 90 -7.83 -2.03 17.18
N ARG A 91 -8.07 -3.16 16.50
CA ARG A 91 -8.77 -4.32 17.09
C ARG A 91 -8.04 -4.88 18.30
N LYS A 92 -6.71 -4.94 18.27
CA LYS A 92 -5.88 -5.39 19.41
C LYS A 92 -6.12 -4.57 20.68
N ARG A 93 -6.46 -3.29 20.53
CA ARG A 93 -6.74 -2.36 21.64
C ARG A 93 -8.24 -2.26 21.97
N GLY A 94 -9.09 -3.12 21.40
CA GLY A 94 -10.53 -3.08 21.60
C GLY A 94 -11.22 -1.88 20.93
N LYS A 95 -10.56 -1.23 19.97
CA LYS A 95 -11.04 -0.01 19.31
C LYS A 95 -11.91 -0.32 18.09
N LEU A 96 -12.77 0.63 17.74
CA LEU A 96 -13.75 0.45 16.67
C LEU A 96 -13.10 0.60 15.28
N VAL A 97 -13.42 -0.31 14.38
CA VAL A 97 -12.96 -0.28 12.98
C VAL A 97 -14.17 -0.31 12.06
N LEU A 98 -14.36 0.76 11.28
CA LEU A 98 -15.50 0.95 10.39
C LEU A 98 -15.03 1.03 8.92
N PRO A 99 -15.13 -0.05 8.15
CA PRO A 99 -14.94 0.02 6.71
C PRO A 99 -16.15 0.70 6.05
N VAL A 100 -15.89 1.72 5.22
CA VAL A 100 -16.94 2.46 4.50
C VAL A 100 -16.82 2.27 2.99
N PRO A 101 -17.92 2.23 2.22
CA PRO A 101 -17.85 2.24 0.76
C PRO A 101 -17.10 3.47 0.26
N SER A 102 -16.25 3.32 -0.76
CA SER A 102 -15.48 4.43 -1.34
C SER A 102 -16.27 5.31 -2.31
N TYR A 103 -17.60 5.34 -2.18
CA TYR A 103 -18.47 6.03 -3.14
C TYR A 103 -18.44 7.54 -2.89
N ASN A 104 -17.94 8.30 -3.86
CA ASN A 104 -17.79 9.75 -3.84
C ASN A 104 -17.03 10.37 -2.65
N THR A 105 -16.38 9.56 -1.82
CA THR A 105 -15.62 10.04 -0.65
C THR A 105 -14.52 11.04 -1.01
N SER A 106 -13.98 10.96 -2.23
CA SER A 106 -12.99 11.92 -2.76
C SER A 106 -13.56 12.97 -3.72
N ARG A 107 -14.84 12.87 -4.11
CA ARG A 107 -15.47 13.73 -5.14
C ARG A 107 -16.55 14.63 -4.58
N GLU A 108 -17.12 14.27 -3.45
CA GLU A 108 -18.16 15.03 -2.77
C GLU A 108 -17.52 16.05 -1.83
N CYS A 109 -17.93 17.30 -1.97
CA CYS A 109 -17.48 18.36 -1.08
C CYS A 109 -18.12 18.18 0.30
N PHE A 110 -17.30 18.09 1.36
CA PHE A 110 -17.80 17.97 2.73
C PHE A 110 -18.67 19.17 3.16
N LEU A 111 -18.46 20.35 2.56
CA LEU A 111 -19.15 21.59 2.94
C LEU A 111 -20.53 21.72 2.28
N CYS A 112 -20.67 21.28 1.03
CA CYS A 112 -21.88 21.56 0.23
C CYS A 112 -22.52 20.34 -0.44
N GLY A 113 -21.95 19.14 -0.32
CA GLY A 113 -22.46 17.92 -0.96
C GLY A 113 -22.32 17.91 -2.50
N GLY A 114 -21.71 18.94 -3.09
CA GLY A 114 -21.49 19.02 -4.53
C GLY A 114 -20.53 17.92 -5.01
N ILE A 115 -20.93 17.19 -6.05
CA ILE A 115 -20.11 16.12 -6.65
C ILE A 115 -19.27 16.69 -7.79
N ASN A 116 -17.94 16.64 -7.65
CA ASN A 116 -17.01 17.01 -8.71
C ASN A 116 -16.98 15.95 -9.81
N LYS A 117 -17.72 16.22 -10.90
CA LYS A 117 -17.79 15.35 -12.08
C LYS A 117 -16.50 15.34 -12.91
N GLY A 118 -15.67 16.36 -12.81
CA GLY A 118 -14.39 16.48 -13.53
C GLY A 118 -13.23 15.72 -12.89
N LEU A 119 -13.37 15.27 -11.64
CA LEU A 119 -12.35 14.47 -10.97
C LEU A 119 -12.36 13.02 -11.50
N THR A 120 -11.36 12.67 -12.29
CA THR A 120 -11.11 11.30 -12.75
C THR A 120 -10.03 10.65 -11.88
N LEU A 121 -10.39 9.57 -11.16
CA LEU A 121 -9.48 8.77 -10.32
C LEU A 121 -8.80 7.66 -11.12
#